data_AF-A0A9P5R3E4-F1
#
_entry.id   AF-A0A9P5R3E4-F1
#
_cell.length_a   1.000
_cell.length_b   1.000
_cell.length_c   1.000
_cell.angle_alpha   90.00
_cell.angle_beta   90.00
_cell.angle_gamma   90.00
#
_symmetry.space_group_name_H-M   'P 1'
#
loop_
_entity.id
_entity.type
_entity.pdbx_description
1 polymer ?
#
loop_
_entity_poly.entity_id
_entity_poly.type
_entity_poly.pdbx_seq_one_letter_code
_entity_poly.pdbx_strand_id
1 'polypeptide(L)'
;MRIATSLIATLALVASTVMAAPDNKHGNKPNAPLVINKRVLRTSAVPFIPHTGTGLFTNWVGLNVDFKYIQPVFQKVNTTLALGNGTIISRGESHVTVILPTEYDNILSKAGVTIQEINALATKNNRLQRAKFDIECLGRVQTVTQPNSVFQQSVQLILKNYKDILAFRGDVFKLFVKKGGNPALFAAENYQPHITVGFKNRDIFIEDGVYKGKNACIHKVQLK
;
A
#
# COMPACT_ATOMS: atom_id res chain seq x y z
N MET A 1 -5.42 -11.98 -81.22
CA MET A 1 -6.51 -11.03 -80.93
C MET A 1 -6.44 -10.70 -79.44
N ARG A 2 -6.25 -9.42 -79.10
CA ARG A 2 -6.01 -8.94 -77.73
C ARG A 2 -7.28 -9.03 -76.89
N ILE A 3 -7.21 -9.52 -75.66
CA ILE A 3 -8.15 -9.14 -74.60
C ILE A 3 -7.35 -8.83 -73.35
N ALA A 4 -7.27 -7.53 -73.06
CA ALA A 4 -6.76 -6.98 -71.82
C ALA A 4 -7.86 -7.11 -70.76
N THR A 5 -7.55 -7.77 -69.64
CA THR A 5 -8.42 -7.78 -68.46
C THR A 5 -7.87 -6.78 -67.45
N SER A 6 -8.53 -5.62 -67.40
CA SER A 6 -8.27 -4.56 -66.44
C SER A 6 -8.51 -5.04 -65.01
N LEU A 7 -7.50 -4.89 -64.15
CA LEU A 7 -7.66 -4.90 -62.70
C LEU A 7 -8.47 -3.66 -62.30
N ILE A 8 -9.68 -3.85 -61.75
CA ILE A 8 -10.40 -2.80 -61.03
C ILE A 8 -10.08 -3.01 -59.55
N ALA A 9 -9.22 -2.14 -59.01
CA ALA A 9 -8.99 -2.05 -57.57
C ALA A 9 -10.17 -1.30 -56.94
N THR A 10 -11.07 -2.03 -56.28
CA THR A 10 -12.10 -1.43 -55.44
C THR A 10 -11.47 -0.98 -54.12
N LEU A 11 -11.22 0.33 -54.01
CA LEU A 11 -10.82 0.98 -52.78
C LEU A 11 -12.03 1.00 -51.82
N ALA A 12 -12.06 0.08 -50.86
CA ALA A 12 -13.06 0.10 -49.79
C ALA A 12 -12.70 1.23 -48.82
N LEU A 13 -13.45 2.33 -48.88
CA LEU A 13 -13.41 3.40 -47.89
C LEU A 13 -14.01 2.86 -46.57
N VAL A 14 -13.15 2.43 -45.64
CA VAL A 14 -13.59 2.13 -44.27
C VAL A 14 -13.82 3.46 -43.59
N ALA A 15 -15.07 3.93 -43.56
CA ALA A 15 -15.48 5.04 -42.72
C ALA A 15 -15.37 4.58 -41.25
N SER A 16 -14.23 4.90 -40.61
CA SER A 16 -14.08 4.78 -39.17
C SER A 16 -14.98 5.81 -38.50
N THR A 17 -16.21 5.41 -38.18
CA THR A 17 -17.04 6.17 -37.24
C THR A 17 -16.33 6.10 -35.88
N VAL A 18 -15.57 7.13 -35.55
CA VAL A 18 -15.13 7.39 -34.19
C VAL A 18 -16.40 7.63 -33.38
N MET A 19 -16.93 6.59 -32.75
CA MET A 19 -17.96 6.76 -31.73
C MET A 19 -17.29 7.49 -30.58
N ALA A 20 -17.52 8.80 -30.49
CA ALA A 20 -17.22 9.56 -29.29
C ALA A 20 -17.91 8.86 -28.13
N ALA A 21 -17.11 8.42 -27.15
CA ALA A 21 -17.62 7.86 -25.91
C ALA A 21 -18.60 8.87 -25.29
N PRO A 22 -19.73 8.41 -24.71
CA PRO A 22 -20.66 9.31 -24.05
C PRO A 22 -19.91 10.10 -22.97
N ASP A 23 -19.99 11.42 -23.10
CA ASP A 23 -19.43 12.40 -22.18
C ASP A 23 -20.16 12.24 -20.84
N ASN A 24 -19.62 11.38 -19.97
CA ASN A 24 -20.11 11.14 -18.62
C ASN A 24 -19.82 12.38 -17.77
N LYS A 25 -20.61 13.44 -18.00
CA LYS A 25 -20.73 14.59 -17.11
C LYS A 25 -21.51 14.20 -15.86
N HIS A 26 -20.99 13.25 -15.10
CA HIS A 26 -21.22 13.27 -13.66
C HIS A 26 -20.42 14.46 -13.13
N GLY A 27 -21.12 15.55 -12.81
CA GLY A 27 -20.53 16.74 -12.21
C GLY A 27 -19.71 16.35 -10.97
N ASN A 28 -18.39 16.27 -11.15
CA ASN A 28 -17.42 16.13 -10.08
C ASN A 28 -17.46 17.43 -9.27
N LYS A 29 -18.38 17.54 -8.32
CA LYS A 29 -18.14 18.38 -7.16
C LYS A 29 -16.76 17.98 -6.63
N PRO A 30 -15.84 18.92 -6.36
CA PRO A 30 -14.56 18.58 -5.77
C PRO A 30 -14.86 17.84 -4.48
N ASN A 31 -14.56 16.54 -4.49
CA ASN A 31 -14.81 15.63 -3.40
C ASN A 31 -14.11 16.21 -2.16
N ALA A 32 -14.90 16.67 -1.19
CA ALA A 32 -14.38 17.32 0.02
C ALA A 32 -13.32 16.42 0.67
N PRO A 33 -12.22 16.99 1.22
CA PRO A 33 -11.16 16.19 1.80
C PRO A 33 -11.70 15.19 2.84
N LEU A 34 -11.14 13.98 2.83
CA LEU A 34 -11.40 13.01 3.88
C LEU A 34 -10.77 13.53 5.17
N VAL A 35 -11.62 13.85 6.15
CA VAL A 35 -11.17 14.35 7.45
C VAL A 35 -10.67 13.17 8.30
N ILE A 36 -9.45 13.30 8.83
CA ILE A 36 -8.80 12.32 9.69
C ILE A 36 -8.42 13.00 11.00
N ASN A 37 -8.65 12.34 12.12
CA ASN A 37 -8.25 12.86 13.42
C ASN A 37 -6.71 12.92 13.51
N LYS A 38 -6.14 14.10 13.77
CA LYS A 38 -4.67 14.31 13.84
C LYS A 38 -3.98 13.45 14.89
N ARG A 39 -4.72 12.93 15.88
CA ARG A 39 -4.18 12.01 16.88
C ARG A 39 -3.76 10.66 16.30
N VAL A 40 -4.14 10.34 15.05
CA VAL A 40 -3.60 9.22 14.29
C VAL A 40 -2.07 9.27 14.19
N LEU A 41 -1.47 10.48 14.20
CA LEU A 41 -0.02 10.68 14.14
C LEU A 41 0.67 10.53 15.52
N ARG A 42 -0.09 10.32 16.61
CA ARG A 42 0.45 10.19 17.98
C ARG A 42 0.80 8.75 18.31
N THR A 43 1.62 8.11 17.48
CA THR A 43 2.04 6.72 17.65
C THR A 43 2.85 6.48 18.93
N SER A 44 3.51 7.51 19.48
CA SER A 44 4.29 7.40 20.71
C SER A 44 3.46 7.04 21.94
N ALA A 45 2.14 7.23 21.89
CA ALA A 45 1.19 6.86 22.94
C ALA A 45 0.63 5.43 22.77
N VAL A 46 0.97 4.75 21.68
CA VAL A 46 0.56 3.39 21.38
C VAL A 46 1.73 2.46 21.70
N PRO A 47 1.53 1.34 22.41
CA PRO A 47 2.61 0.41 22.70
C PRO A 47 3.13 -0.24 21.41
N PHE A 48 4.44 -0.49 21.39
CA PHE A 48 5.02 -1.39 20.41
C PHE A 48 4.54 -2.82 20.69
N ILE A 49 4.10 -3.54 19.66
CA ILE A 49 3.67 -4.93 19.75
C ILE A 49 4.63 -5.74 18.87
N PRO A 50 5.43 -6.64 19.47
CA PRO A 50 6.26 -7.55 18.69
C PRO A 50 5.37 -8.53 17.89
N HIS A 51 5.65 -8.68 16.60
CA HIS A 51 5.02 -9.70 15.77
C HIS A 51 6.05 -10.80 15.49
N THR A 52 6.00 -11.83 16.32
CA THR A 52 6.93 -12.96 16.29
C THR A 52 6.14 -14.26 16.18
N GLY A 53 6.58 -15.18 15.33
CA GLY A 53 5.98 -16.50 15.18
C GLY A 53 6.95 -17.53 14.61
N THR A 54 6.53 -18.80 14.63
CA THR A 54 7.35 -19.94 14.19
C THR A 54 7.17 -20.31 12.71
N GLY A 55 6.18 -19.71 12.03
CA GLY A 55 5.86 -19.99 10.64
C GLY A 55 6.40 -18.95 9.66
N LEU A 56 6.42 -19.31 8.37
CA LEU A 56 6.69 -18.37 7.29
C LEU A 56 5.69 -17.21 7.35
N PHE A 57 6.21 -16.02 7.14
CA PHE A 57 5.54 -14.73 7.08
C PHE A 57 4.81 -14.32 8.36
N THR A 58 5.16 -14.95 9.49
CA THR A 58 4.61 -14.62 10.82
C THR A 58 5.41 -13.53 11.54
N ASN A 59 6.64 -13.28 11.09
CA ASN A 59 7.56 -12.31 11.70
C ASN A 59 7.59 -11.03 10.87
N TRP A 60 7.30 -9.89 11.50
CA TRP A 60 7.36 -8.58 10.86
C TRP A 60 7.45 -7.47 11.92
N VAL A 61 7.69 -6.24 11.50
CA VAL A 61 7.78 -5.10 12.44
C VAL A 61 6.86 -3.99 12.01
N GLY A 62 5.97 -3.57 12.92
CA GLY A 62 4.99 -2.52 12.72
C GLY A 62 5.26 -1.27 13.56
N LEU A 63 5.01 -0.10 12.97
CA LEU A 63 4.73 1.13 13.72
C LEU A 63 3.23 1.16 13.99
N ASN A 64 2.84 0.90 15.23
CA ASN A 64 1.43 0.79 15.60
C ASN A 64 0.75 2.15 15.65
N VAL A 65 -0.46 2.19 15.10
CA VAL A 65 -1.35 3.36 15.06
C VAL A 65 -2.61 3.00 15.82
N ASP A 66 -3.11 3.91 16.65
CA ASP A 66 -4.32 3.65 17.42
C ASP A 66 -5.53 3.52 16.49
N PHE A 67 -6.05 2.29 16.38
CA PHE A 67 -7.14 1.94 15.46
C PHE A 67 -8.38 2.80 15.69
N LYS A 68 -8.61 3.32 16.90
CA LYS A 68 -9.78 4.17 17.17
C LYS A 68 -9.82 5.44 16.31
N TYR A 69 -8.67 5.91 15.80
CA TYR A 69 -8.62 7.05 14.88
C TYR A 69 -8.72 6.64 13.41
N ILE A 70 -8.50 5.36 13.09
CA ILE A 70 -8.68 4.79 11.74
C ILE A 70 -10.11 4.25 11.56
N GLN A 71 -10.75 3.76 12.61
CA GLN A 71 -12.10 3.19 12.55
C GLN A 71 -13.14 4.13 11.91
N PRO A 72 -13.21 5.43 12.23
CA PRO A 72 -14.13 6.35 11.56
C PRO A 72 -13.78 6.56 10.07
N VAL A 73 -12.50 6.50 9.73
CA VAL A 73 -12.04 6.56 8.34
C VAL A 73 -12.50 5.32 7.58
N PHE A 74 -12.31 4.13 8.16
CA PHE A 74 -12.81 2.87 7.61
C PHE A 74 -14.31 2.90 7.39
N GLN A 75 -15.10 3.32 8.39
CA GLN A 75 -16.56 3.43 8.27
C GLN A 75 -16.97 4.34 7.11
N LYS A 76 -16.34 5.51 6.98
CA LYS A 76 -16.60 6.45 5.90
C LYS A 76 -16.22 5.89 4.53
N VAL A 77 -15.05 5.27 4.42
CA VAL A 77 -14.57 4.65 3.17
C VAL A 77 -15.48 3.49 2.76
N ASN A 78 -15.82 2.61 3.71
CA ASN A 78 -16.63 1.43 3.42
C ASN A 78 -18.02 1.83 2.94
N THR A 79 -18.66 2.81 3.57
CA THR A 79 -20.02 3.28 3.18
C THR A 79 -20.06 4.16 1.92
N THR A 80 -18.90 4.60 1.41
CA THR A 80 -18.86 5.40 0.19
C THR A 80 -18.91 4.49 -1.04
N LEU A 81 -19.94 4.65 -1.87
CA LEU A 81 -20.17 3.86 -3.09
C LEU A 81 -18.93 3.81 -4.01
N ALA A 82 -18.30 4.96 -4.22
CA ALA A 82 -17.12 5.07 -5.08
C ALA A 82 -15.84 4.43 -4.48
N LEU A 83 -15.86 4.03 -3.20
CA LEU A 83 -14.70 3.52 -2.48
C LEU A 83 -14.88 2.06 -2.09
N GLY A 84 -15.68 1.76 -1.07
CA GLY A 84 -15.85 0.39 -0.55
C GLY A 84 -17.22 -0.23 -0.84
N ASN A 85 -18.27 0.59 -0.99
CA ASN A 85 -19.65 0.16 -1.19
C ASN A 85 -20.13 -0.97 -0.25
N GLY A 86 -19.73 -0.94 1.03
CA GLY A 86 -20.08 -1.94 2.05
C GLY A 86 -19.32 -3.27 1.91
N THR A 87 -18.38 -3.39 0.99
CA THR A 87 -17.73 -4.68 0.66
C THR A 87 -16.33 -4.86 1.23
N ILE A 88 -15.73 -3.82 1.81
CA ILE A 88 -14.41 -3.93 2.42
C ILE A 88 -14.53 -4.28 3.91
N ILE A 89 -13.58 -5.08 4.38
CA ILE A 89 -13.42 -5.48 5.77
C ILE A 89 -12.16 -4.84 6.36
N SER A 90 -12.11 -4.80 7.68
CA SER A 90 -10.95 -4.33 8.45
C SER A 90 -10.50 -5.43 9.42
N ARG A 91 -9.23 -5.42 9.79
CA ARG A 91 -8.66 -6.33 10.79
C ARG A 91 -8.94 -5.91 12.23
N GLY A 92 -9.49 -4.71 12.45
CA GLY A 92 -9.67 -4.15 13.80
C GLY A 92 -8.37 -3.62 14.41
N GLU A 93 -7.31 -3.48 13.62
CA GLU A 93 -6.00 -2.98 14.00
C GLU A 93 -5.47 -2.02 12.93
N SER A 94 -4.45 -1.23 13.27
CA SER A 94 -3.74 -0.41 12.28
C SER A 94 -2.28 -0.23 12.63
N HIS A 95 -1.45 -0.31 11.60
CA HIS A 95 -0.01 -0.09 11.69
C HIS A 95 0.53 0.36 10.33
N VAL A 96 1.78 0.83 10.36
CA VAL A 96 2.63 0.92 9.18
C VAL A 96 3.58 -0.27 9.24
N THR A 97 3.55 -1.18 8.26
CA THR A 97 4.49 -2.29 8.21
C THR A 97 5.86 -1.74 7.83
N VAL A 98 6.82 -1.76 8.76
CA VAL A 98 8.15 -1.15 8.60
C VAL A 98 9.19 -2.16 8.13
N ILE A 99 9.10 -3.41 8.57
CA ILE A 99 9.82 -4.54 7.98
C ILE A 99 8.76 -5.55 7.52
N LEU A 100 8.74 -5.85 6.23
CA LEU A 100 7.75 -6.76 5.65
C LEU A 100 8.06 -8.21 6.04
N PRO A 101 7.05 -9.08 6.12
CA PRO A 101 7.29 -10.51 6.35
C PRO A 101 8.24 -11.12 5.31
N THR A 102 8.08 -10.77 4.04
CA THR A 102 8.95 -11.25 2.95
C THR A 102 10.37 -10.70 3.05
N GLU A 103 10.55 -9.46 3.49
CA GLU A 103 11.88 -8.89 3.78
C GLU A 103 12.57 -9.67 4.91
N TYR A 104 11.83 -10.02 5.96
CA TYR A 104 12.42 -10.76 7.07
C TYR A 104 12.76 -12.22 6.70
N ASP A 105 11.80 -12.99 6.21
CA ASP A 105 11.99 -14.43 6.01
C ASP A 105 12.89 -14.76 4.81
N ASN A 106 12.86 -13.95 3.75
CA ASN A 106 13.62 -14.25 2.54
C ASN A 106 15.00 -13.57 2.52
N ILE A 107 15.22 -12.51 3.31
CA ILE A 107 16.45 -11.72 3.23
C ILE A 107 17.15 -11.63 4.60
N LEU A 108 16.52 -10.98 5.59
CA LEU A 108 17.20 -10.64 6.86
C LEU A 108 17.57 -11.89 7.67
N SER A 109 16.62 -12.81 7.83
CA SER A 109 16.83 -14.05 8.58
C SER A 109 17.87 -14.97 7.94
N LYS A 110 18.02 -14.94 6.60
CA LYS A 110 19.03 -15.72 5.87
C LYS A 110 20.46 -15.27 6.19
N ALA A 111 20.64 -14.02 6.60
CA ALA A 111 21.91 -13.51 7.11
C ALA A 111 22.07 -13.69 8.63
N GLY A 112 21.15 -14.39 9.32
CA GLY A 112 21.22 -14.57 10.76
C GLY A 112 20.83 -13.35 11.59
N VAL A 113 20.10 -12.39 11.00
CA VAL A 113 19.40 -11.34 11.75
C VAL A 113 18.14 -11.95 12.36
N THR A 114 18.01 -11.89 13.67
CA THR A 114 16.84 -12.40 14.38
C THR A 114 15.76 -11.32 14.53
N ILE A 115 14.48 -11.71 14.54
CA ILE A 115 13.38 -10.77 14.78
C ILE A 115 13.51 -10.11 16.18
N GLN A 116 14.10 -10.81 17.14
CA GLN A 116 14.38 -10.28 18.48
C GLN A 116 15.37 -9.12 18.43
N GLU A 117 16.43 -9.20 17.62
CA GLU A 117 17.37 -8.07 17.43
C GLU A 117 16.67 -6.86 16.79
N ILE A 118 15.80 -7.08 15.81
CA ILE A 118 15.03 -5.99 15.18
C ILE A 118 14.04 -5.38 16.17
N ASN A 119 13.33 -6.21 16.95
CA ASN A 119 12.44 -5.76 18.01
C ASN A 119 13.19 -4.98 19.11
N ALA A 120 14.42 -5.37 19.44
CA ALA A 120 15.27 -4.63 20.38
C ALA A 120 15.64 -3.25 19.82
N LEU A 121 15.95 -3.13 18.52
CA LEU A 121 16.13 -1.83 17.87
C LEU A 121 14.85 -0.98 17.94
N ALA A 122 13.67 -1.59 17.74
CA ALA A 122 12.39 -0.89 17.71
C ALA A 122 11.98 -0.36 19.09
N THR A 123 12.21 -1.16 20.13
CA THR A 123 11.83 -0.88 21.52
C THR A 123 12.85 -0.01 22.25
N LYS A 124 14.11 0.03 21.82
CA LYS A 124 15.16 0.85 22.45
C LYS A 124 14.71 2.30 22.57
N ASN A 125 14.52 2.75 23.81
CA ASN A 125 13.94 4.05 24.10
C ASN A 125 12.65 4.31 23.31
N ASN A 126 11.76 3.36 23.05
CA ASN A 126 10.56 3.57 22.20
C ASN A 126 10.86 4.11 20.78
N ARG A 127 11.99 3.71 20.17
CA ARG A 127 12.54 4.27 18.93
C ARG A 127 11.56 4.25 17.77
N LEU A 128 10.87 3.14 17.54
CA LEU A 128 9.97 3.00 16.40
C LEU A 128 8.66 3.77 16.62
N GLN A 129 7.99 3.60 17.77
CA GLN A 129 6.73 4.30 18.04
C GLN A 129 6.85 5.82 18.09
N ARG A 130 8.06 6.38 18.30
CA ARG A 130 8.31 7.82 18.17
C ARG A 130 8.56 8.30 16.74
N ALA A 131 8.62 7.42 15.75
CA ALA A 131 8.88 7.79 14.37
C ALA A 131 7.76 8.69 13.84
N LYS A 132 8.14 9.82 13.24
CA LYS A 132 7.22 10.77 12.63
C LYS A 132 6.95 10.43 11.17
N PHE A 133 5.72 10.72 10.76
CA PHE A 133 5.26 10.68 9.38
C PHE A 133 4.06 11.62 9.24
N ASP A 134 3.73 11.96 8.00
CA ASP A 134 2.48 12.63 7.64
C ASP A 134 1.66 11.72 6.71
N ILE A 135 0.38 12.04 6.55
CA ILE A 135 -0.50 11.37 5.58
C ILE A 135 -0.59 12.26 4.33
N GLU A 136 -0.30 11.69 3.16
CA GLU A 136 -0.38 12.35 1.87
C GLU A 136 -1.80 12.31 1.30
N CYS A 137 -2.40 11.11 1.24
CA CYS A 137 -3.67 10.90 0.55
C CYS A 137 -4.35 9.61 1.03
N LEU A 138 -5.63 9.46 0.67
CA LEU A 138 -6.27 8.15 0.62
C LEU A 138 -5.94 7.53 -0.74
N GLY A 139 -5.32 6.35 -0.71
CA GLY A 139 -5.01 5.56 -1.87
C GLY A 139 -5.91 4.34 -2.03
N ARG A 140 -6.07 3.88 -3.26
CA ARG A 140 -6.76 2.64 -3.59
C ARG A 140 -5.98 1.86 -4.63
N VAL A 141 -5.87 0.56 -4.41
CA VAL A 141 -5.40 -0.40 -5.41
C VAL A 141 -6.45 -1.48 -5.62
N GLN A 142 -6.55 -1.95 -6.86
CA GLN A 142 -7.53 -2.96 -7.29
C GLN A 142 -6.81 -3.92 -8.23
N THR A 143 -7.14 -5.20 -8.15
CA THR A 143 -6.63 -6.22 -9.06
C THR A 143 -7.59 -7.40 -9.12
N VAL A 144 -7.41 -8.26 -10.12
CA VAL A 144 -8.11 -9.53 -10.24
C VAL A 144 -7.09 -10.64 -10.02
N THR A 145 -7.20 -11.35 -8.91
CA THR A 145 -6.21 -12.37 -8.53
C THR A 145 -6.50 -13.71 -9.17
N GLN A 146 -5.45 -14.35 -9.70
CA GLN A 146 -5.47 -15.73 -10.18
C GLN A 146 -5.37 -16.72 -9.01
N PRO A 147 -5.83 -17.99 -9.16
CA PRO A 147 -6.42 -18.62 -10.36
C PRO A 147 -7.93 -18.37 -10.56
N ASN A 148 -8.62 -17.79 -9.57
CA ASN A 148 -10.10 -17.77 -9.55
C ASN A 148 -10.72 -16.46 -10.06
N SER A 149 -9.93 -15.59 -10.69
CA SER A 149 -10.38 -14.27 -11.17
C SER A 149 -11.17 -13.47 -10.12
N VAL A 150 -10.69 -13.50 -8.87
CA VAL A 150 -11.38 -12.82 -7.76
C VAL A 150 -10.99 -11.34 -7.76
N PHE A 151 -11.97 -10.46 -7.85
CA PHE A 151 -11.74 -9.03 -7.68
C PHE A 151 -11.35 -8.72 -6.23
N GLN A 152 -10.16 -8.14 -6.08
CA GLN A 152 -9.61 -7.66 -4.82
C GLN A 152 -9.47 -6.15 -4.85
N GLN A 153 -9.52 -5.55 -3.66
CA GLN A 153 -9.30 -4.14 -3.47
C GLN A 153 -8.62 -3.93 -2.12
N SER A 154 -7.69 -2.98 -2.06
CA SER A 154 -7.18 -2.45 -0.80
C SER A 154 -7.27 -0.93 -0.83
N VAL A 155 -7.67 -0.36 0.31
CA VAL A 155 -7.72 1.08 0.53
C VAL A 155 -6.78 1.41 1.69
N GLN A 156 -5.95 2.42 1.51
CA GLN A 156 -4.86 2.72 2.43
C GLN A 156 -4.63 4.23 2.55
N LEU A 157 -4.07 4.65 3.68
CA LEU A 157 -3.51 5.99 3.84
C LEU A 157 -2.05 5.95 3.40
N ILE A 158 -1.72 6.68 2.34
CA ILE A 158 -0.35 6.78 1.83
C ILE A 158 0.42 7.81 2.65
N LEU A 159 1.63 7.47 3.07
CA LEU A 159 2.41 8.34 3.96
C LEU A 159 3.42 9.21 3.19
N LYS A 160 3.85 10.30 3.83
CA LYS A 160 4.99 11.14 3.42
C LYS A 160 5.79 11.57 4.64
N ASN A 161 6.92 12.26 4.42
CA ASN A 161 7.75 12.83 5.48
C ASN A 161 8.16 11.80 6.57
N TYR A 162 8.35 10.54 6.19
CA TYR A 162 8.60 9.40 7.08
C TYR A 162 10.09 9.11 7.32
N LYS A 163 10.92 10.15 7.42
CA LYS A 163 12.38 10.01 7.56
C LYS A 163 12.80 9.19 8.78
N ASP A 164 12.04 9.24 9.87
CA ASP A 164 12.35 8.50 11.09
C ASP A 164 12.14 6.99 10.92
N ILE A 165 11.19 6.60 10.05
CA ILE A 165 10.94 5.21 9.64
C ILE A 165 12.09 4.73 8.76
N LEU A 166 12.52 5.53 7.77
CA LEU A 166 13.69 5.20 6.95
C LEU A 166 14.96 5.06 7.80
N ALA A 167 15.16 5.95 8.77
CA ALA A 167 16.29 5.86 9.68
C ALA A 167 16.27 4.56 10.50
N PHE A 168 15.10 4.10 10.95
CA PHE A 168 14.97 2.79 11.60
C PHE A 168 15.31 1.63 10.64
N ARG A 169 14.78 1.66 9.41
CA ARG A 169 15.15 0.68 8.36
C ARG A 169 16.66 0.71 8.08
N GLY A 170 17.29 1.88 8.13
CA GLY A 170 18.73 2.04 8.03
C GLY A 170 19.51 1.39 9.18
N ASP A 171 18.98 1.43 10.41
CA ASP A 171 19.58 0.71 11.54
C ASP A 171 19.47 -0.81 11.38
N VAL A 172 18.35 -1.30 10.83
CA VAL A 172 18.19 -2.72 10.46
C VAL A 172 19.16 -3.10 9.33
N PHE A 173 19.34 -2.24 8.33
CA PHE A 173 20.31 -2.45 7.26
C PHE A 173 21.74 -2.58 7.81
N LYS A 174 22.16 -1.70 8.72
CA LYS A 174 23.49 -1.82 9.38
C LYS A 174 23.64 -3.14 10.12
N LEU A 175 22.60 -3.59 10.83
CA LEU A 175 22.60 -4.89 11.50
C LEU A 175 22.73 -6.04 10.50
N PHE A 176 21.98 -6.00 9.40
CA PHE A 176 22.02 -6.98 8.32
C PHE A 176 23.41 -7.09 7.68
N VAL A 177 24.04 -5.95 7.32
CA VAL A 177 25.39 -5.93 6.75
C VAL A 177 26.42 -6.42 7.77
N LYS A 178 26.30 -6.02 9.04
CA LYS A 178 27.18 -6.49 10.12
C LYS A 178 27.15 -8.01 10.28
N LYS A 179 26.02 -8.66 9.97
CA LYS A 179 25.85 -10.11 10.02
C LYS A 179 26.30 -10.82 8.73
N GLY A 180 26.90 -10.11 7.78
CA GLY A 180 27.36 -10.66 6.51
C GLY A 180 26.27 -10.73 5.42
N GLY A 181 25.14 -10.05 5.61
CA GLY A 181 24.09 -9.96 4.61
C GLY A 181 24.53 -9.19 3.36
N ASN A 182 24.08 -9.62 2.18
CA ASN A 182 24.35 -8.95 0.91
C ASN A 182 23.57 -7.62 0.80
N PRO A 183 24.23 -6.44 0.82
CA PRO A 183 23.57 -5.14 0.80
C PRO A 183 22.60 -4.92 -0.38
N ALA A 184 22.79 -5.61 -1.50
CA ALA A 184 21.91 -5.50 -2.67
C ALA A 184 20.51 -6.11 -2.45
N LEU A 185 20.35 -6.98 -1.45
CA LEU A 185 19.08 -7.68 -1.20
C LEU A 185 18.13 -6.92 -0.28
N PHE A 186 18.62 -5.94 0.49
CA PHE A 186 17.79 -5.13 1.37
C PHE A 186 18.15 -3.65 1.24
N ALA A 187 17.26 -2.87 0.65
CA ALA A 187 17.41 -1.43 0.54
C ALA A 187 16.44 -0.73 1.49
N ALA A 188 16.98 0.00 2.47
CA ALA A 188 16.16 0.74 3.44
C ALA A 188 15.20 1.73 2.77
N GLU A 189 15.60 2.31 1.64
CA GLU A 189 14.83 3.33 0.89
C GLU A 189 13.82 2.75 -0.11
N ASN A 190 13.94 1.47 -0.50
CA ASN A 190 12.97 0.84 -1.38
C ASN A 190 11.71 0.47 -0.58
N TYR A 191 10.91 1.49 -0.27
CA TYR A 191 9.86 1.38 0.75
C TYR A 191 8.70 2.33 0.47
N GLN A 192 7.47 1.78 0.50
CA GLN A 192 6.22 2.51 0.26
C GLN A 192 5.31 2.41 1.50
N PRO A 193 5.55 3.24 2.53
CA PRO A 193 4.79 3.16 3.77
C PRO A 193 3.34 3.56 3.56
N HIS A 194 2.45 2.77 4.15
CA HIS A 194 1.02 3.00 4.15
C HIS A 194 0.39 2.43 5.42
N ILE A 195 -0.81 2.91 5.75
CA ILE A 195 -1.69 2.30 6.76
C ILE A 195 -2.88 1.71 6.00
N THR A 196 -3.04 0.39 6.04
CA THR A 196 -4.22 -0.26 5.46
C THR A 196 -5.48 0.15 6.24
N VAL A 197 -6.47 0.70 5.55
CA VAL A 197 -7.77 1.09 6.13
C VAL A 197 -8.75 -0.07 6.05
N GLY A 198 -8.77 -0.76 4.90
CA GLY A 198 -9.58 -1.94 4.70
C GLY A 198 -9.37 -2.52 3.31
N PHE A 199 -9.86 -3.74 3.11
CA PHE A 199 -9.67 -4.51 1.88
C PHE A 199 -10.87 -5.41 1.60
N LYS A 200 -11.02 -5.82 0.35
CA LYS A 200 -12.01 -6.82 -0.05
C LYS A 200 -11.36 -8.20 -0.01
N ASN A 201 -11.98 -9.16 0.69
CA ASN A 201 -11.49 -10.53 0.97
C ASN A 201 -10.13 -10.66 1.67
N ARG A 202 -9.05 -10.13 1.08
CA ARG A 202 -7.70 -10.08 1.66
C ARG A 202 -6.97 -8.81 1.24
N ASP A 203 -5.94 -8.46 2.01
CA ASP A 203 -5.03 -7.40 1.58
C ASP A 203 -4.18 -7.91 0.39
N ILE A 204 -3.82 -6.98 -0.50
CA ILE A 204 -3.07 -7.25 -1.74
C ILE A 204 -1.73 -6.52 -1.72
N PHE A 205 -0.70 -7.12 -2.31
CA PHE A 205 0.68 -6.68 -2.18
C PHE A 205 1.42 -6.66 -3.54
N ILE A 206 2.71 -6.35 -3.53
CA ILE A 206 3.51 -6.26 -4.77
C ILE A 206 3.55 -7.59 -5.53
N GLU A 207 3.45 -8.72 -4.81
CA GLU A 207 3.33 -10.07 -5.36
C GLU A 207 2.03 -10.25 -6.17
N ASP A 208 1.00 -9.44 -5.90
CA ASP A 208 -0.24 -9.36 -6.68
C ASP A 208 -0.15 -8.35 -7.84
N GLY A 209 1.04 -7.78 -8.09
CA GLY A 209 1.29 -6.77 -9.12
C GLY A 209 0.80 -5.37 -8.75
N VAL A 210 0.48 -5.09 -7.48
CA VAL A 210 -0.03 -3.79 -7.05
C VAL A 210 1.01 -2.96 -6.27
N TYR A 211 1.12 -1.69 -6.65
CA TYR A 211 2.00 -0.72 -6.01
C TYR A 211 1.19 0.29 -5.19
N LYS A 212 1.44 0.33 -3.88
CA LYS A 212 0.73 1.16 -2.90
C LYS A 212 1.49 2.45 -2.60
N GLY A 213 1.98 3.13 -3.64
CA GLY A 213 2.65 4.42 -3.53
C GLY A 213 1.73 5.60 -3.85
N LYS A 214 2.33 6.75 -4.18
CA LYS A 214 1.59 7.96 -4.61
C LYS A 214 0.73 7.73 -5.85
N ASN A 215 1.11 6.79 -6.72
CA ASN A 215 0.33 6.38 -7.88
C ASN A 215 -1.07 5.84 -7.51
N ALA A 216 -1.27 5.41 -6.26
CA ALA A 216 -2.55 4.90 -5.80
C ALA A 216 -3.47 6.01 -5.25
N CYS A 217 -3.02 7.27 -5.13
CA CYS A 217 -3.80 8.35 -4.53
C CYS A 217 -5.08 8.65 -5.31
N ILE A 218 -6.23 8.61 -4.62
CA ILE A 218 -7.55 8.88 -5.21
C ILE A 218 -8.32 10.00 -4.50
N HIS A 219 -7.93 10.37 -3.27
CA HIS A 219 -8.65 11.38 -2.50
C HIS A 219 -7.71 12.17 -1.58
N LYS A 220 -7.95 13.49 -1.46
CA LYS A 220 -7.19 14.35 -0.54
C LYS A 220 -7.60 14.09 0.90
N VAL A 221 -6.65 14.14 1.83
CA VAL A 221 -6.94 14.06 3.26
C VAL A 221 -6.75 15.41 3.94
N GLN A 222 -7.46 15.62 5.04
CA GLN A 222 -7.28 16.77 5.91
C GLN A 222 -7.20 16.30 7.36
N LEU A 223 -6.15 16.69 8.06
CA LEU A 223 -6.02 16.42 9.49
C LEU A 223 -6.78 17.46 10.32
N LYS A 224 -7.53 17.02 11.32
CA LYS A 224 -8.22 17.88 12.31
C LYS A 224 -7.90 17.44 13.74
#